data_AF-A0A2L2Z3X3-F1
#
_entry.id   AF-A0A2L2Z3X3-F1
#
_cell.length_a   1.000
_cell.length_b   1.000
_cell.length_c   1.000
_cell.angle_alpha   90.00
_cell.angle_beta   90.00
_cell.angle_gamma   90.00
#
_symmetry.space_group_name_H-M   'P 1'
#
loop_
_entity.id
_entity.type
_entity.pdbx_description
1 polymer ?
#
loop_
_entity_poly.entity_id
_entity_poly.type
_entity_poly.pdbx_seq_one_letter_code
_entity_poly.pdbx_strand_id
1 'polypeptide(L)' 'VDLRSDTDTKPTAEMRRDMAEAVVGDDDYQEDPTITALEESVAKLLGKEAGADQACY' A
#
# COMPACT_ATOMS: atom_id res chain seq x y z
N VAL A 1 23.22 3.05 -17.50
CA VAL A 1 22.55 2.39 -16.36
C VAL A 1 22.87 3.22 -15.14
N ASP A 2 21.83 3.66 -14.43
CA ASP A 2 22.00 4.39 -13.17
C ASP A 2 21.98 3.37 -12.03
N LEU A 3 23.05 3.33 -11.22
CA LEU A 3 23.26 2.36 -10.13
C LEU A 3 23.49 3.07 -8.79
N ARG A 4 23.18 4.36 -8.72
CA ARG A 4 23.42 5.18 -7.53
C ARG A 4 22.45 4.84 -6.40
N SER A 5 21.21 4.49 -6.74
CA SER A 5 20.17 4.13 -5.79
C SER A 5 19.04 3.35 -6.49
N ASP A 6 18.38 2.50 -5.72
CA ASP A 6 17.12 1.82 -6.07
C ASP A 6 15.89 2.73 -5.94
N THR A 7 16.01 3.89 -5.30
CA THR A 7 14.92 4.87 -5.17
C THR A 7 14.56 5.56 -6.49
N ASP A 8 15.44 5.50 -7.50
CA ASP A 8 15.19 6.01 -8.85
C ASP A 8 14.27 5.08 -9.69
N THR A 9 13.81 3.97 -9.12
CA THR A 9 12.83 3.09 -9.77
C THR A 9 11.54 3.85 -10.06
N LYS A 10 10.99 3.62 -11.25
CA LYS A 10 9.74 4.26 -11.70
C LYS A 10 8.64 3.21 -11.72
N PRO A 11 7.39 3.59 -11.38
CA PRO A 11 6.27 2.65 -11.48
C PRO A 11 6.15 2.16 -12.92
N THR A 12 5.74 0.90 -13.09
CA THR A 12 5.45 0.35 -14.41
C THR A 12 4.15 0.96 -14.96
N ALA A 13 3.83 0.71 -16.23
CA ALA A 13 2.56 1.16 -16.79
C ALA A 13 1.35 0.48 -16.13
N GLU A 14 1.52 -0.76 -15.66
CA GLU A 14 0.49 -1.51 -14.93
C GLU A 14 0.25 -0.91 -13.55
N MET A 15 1.31 -0.70 -12.77
CA MET A 15 1.20 -0.03 -11.46
C MET A 15 0.50 1.32 -11.57
N ARG A 16 0.80 2.11 -12.61
CA ARG A 16 0.11 3.39 -12.83
C ARG A 16 -1.37 3.25 -13.15
N ARG A 17 -1.80 2.19 -13.84
CA ARG A 17 -3.22 1.93 -14.09
C ARG A 17 -3.91 1.49 -12.81
N ASP A 18 -3.33 0.56 -12.09
CA ASP A 18 -3.89 0.07 -10.83
C ASP A 18 -4.03 1.21 -9.81
N MET A 19 -3.03 2.09 -9.70
CA MET A 19 -3.12 3.30 -8.88
C MET A 19 -4.23 4.26 -9.33
N ALA A 20 -4.50 4.37 -10.62
CA ALA A 20 -5.52 5.26 -11.15
C ALA A 20 -6.94 4.68 -11.01
N GLU A 21 -7.06 3.36 -10.95
CA GLU A 21 -8.33 2.62 -10.85
C GLU A 21 -8.67 2.21 -9.41
N ALA A 22 -7.73 2.37 -8.46
CA ALA A 22 -7.91 2.04 -7.06
C ALA A 22 -9.10 2.79 -6.44
N VAL A 23 -9.91 2.06 -5.67
CA VAL A 23 -10.99 2.65 -4.87
C VAL A 23 -10.35 3.25 -3.63
N VAL A 24 -10.44 4.57 -3.50
CA VAL A 24 -9.88 5.32 -2.38
C VAL A 24 -10.97 5.78 -1.43
N GLY A 25 -10.61 5.94 -0.16
CA GLY A 25 -11.48 6.43 0.91
C GLY A 25 -10.71 7.33 1.86
N ASP A 26 -11.29 7.58 3.04
CA ASP A 26 -10.63 8.32 4.10
C ASP A 26 -9.89 7.34 5.02
N ASP A 27 -8.57 7.49 5.10
CA ASP A 27 -7.71 6.60 5.87
C ASP A 27 -7.82 6.85 7.39
N ASP A 28 -8.00 8.10 7.82
CA ASP A 28 -8.14 8.45 9.24
C ASP A 28 -9.38 7.79 9.86
N TYR A 29 -10.40 7.52 9.03
CA TYR A 29 -11.64 6.83 9.40
C TYR A 29 -11.68 5.35 8.97
N GLN A 30 -10.58 4.79 8.43
CA GLN A 30 -10.50 3.42 7.91
C GLN A 30 -11.55 3.10 6.82
N GLU A 31 -11.91 4.09 6.01
CA GLU A 31 -12.86 3.96 4.92
C GLU A 31 -12.15 3.69 3.57
N ASP A 32 -10.81 3.70 3.53
CA ASP A 32 -10.06 3.31 2.33
C ASP A 32 -9.89 1.78 2.23
N PRO A 33 -10.57 1.13 1.27
CA PRO A 33 -10.51 -0.32 1.11
C PRO A 33 -9.17 -0.78 0.54
N THR A 34 -8.44 0.07 -0.19
CA THR A 34 -7.15 -0.27 -0.80
C THR A 34 -6.06 -0.29 0.26
N ILE A 35 -6.08 0.66 1.20
CA ILE A 35 -5.17 0.66 2.35
C ILE A 35 -5.44 -0.55 3.24
N THR A 36 -6.70 -0.77 3.63
CA THR A 36 -7.08 -1.93 4.45
C THR A 36 -6.60 -3.25 3.85
N ALA A 37 -6.81 -3.46 2.54
CA ALA A 37 -6.37 -4.68 1.87
C ALA A 37 -4.83 -4.83 1.84
N LEU A 38 -4.10 -3.73 1.65
CA LEU A 38 -2.63 -3.73 1.70
C LEU A 38 -2.16 -4.12 3.11
N GLU A 39 -2.71 -3.49 4.13
CA GLU A 39 -2.38 -3.72 5.53
C GLU A 39 -2.61 -5.17 5.95
N GLU A 40 -3.79 -5.72 5.66
CA GLU A 40 -4.11 -7.12 5.95
C GLU A 40 -3.14 -8.08 5.25
N SER A 41 -2.80 -7.80 3.99
CA SER A 41 -1.88 -8.62 3.21
C SER A 41 -0.48 -8.63 3.83
N VAL A 42 -0.01 -7.47 4.28
CA VAL A 42 1.32 -7.29 4.90
C VAL A 42 1.35 -7.88 6.30
N ALA A 43 0.32 -7.65 7.12
CA ALA A 43 0.19 -8.23 8.45
C ALA A 43 0.23 -9.76 8.38
N LYS A 44 -0.52 -10.35 7.44
CA LYS A 44 -0.50 -11.79 7.17
C LYS A 44 0.87 -12.27 6.71
N LEU A 45 1.52 -11.55 5.80
CA LEU A 45 2.85 -11.91 5.28
C LEU A 45 3.92 -11.89 6.37
N LEU A 46 3.83 -10.94 7.31
CA LEU A 46 4.80 -10.73 8.37
C LEU A 46 4.43 -11.42 9.71
N GLY A 47 3.29 -12.12 9.75
CA GLY A 47 2.80 -12.80 10.96
C GLY A 47 2.45 -11.83 12.09
N LYS A 48 1.93 -10.65 11.74
CA LYS A 48 1.46 -9.62 12.68
C LYS A 48 -0.06 -9.68 12.80
N GLU A 49 -0.55 -9.20 13.95
CA GLU A 49 -1.98 -9.19 14.25
C GLU A 49 -2.73 -8.11 13.46
N ALA A 50 -2.06 -7.00 13.12
CA ALA A 50 -2.64 -5.86 12.41
C ALA A 50 -1.59 -5.12 11.55
N GLY A 51 -2.08 -4.34 10.59
CA GLY A 51 -1.33 -3.31 9.86
C GLY A 51 -0.95 -2.12 10.74
N ALA A 52 -0.27 -1.13 10.17
CA ALA A 52 0.22 0.01 10.93
C ALA A 52 -0.94 0.93 11.37
N ASP A 53 -1.88 1.19 10.46
CA ASP A 53 -3.02 2.06 10.71
C ASP A 53 -4.08 1.35 11.55
N GLN A 54 -4.28 0.04 11.32
CA GLN A 54 -5.10 -0.81 12.18
C GLN A 54 -4.57 -0.95 13.62
N ALA A 55 -3.27 -0.78 13.87
CA ALA A 55 -2.68 -0.93 15.20
C ALA A 55 -2.85 0.31 16.10
N CYS A 56 -3.25 1.46 15.54
CA CYS A 56 -3.35 2.73 16.27
C CYS A 56 -4.75 3.04 16.78
N TYR A 57 -5.75 2.18 16.49
CA TYR A 57 -7.14 2.33 16.90
C TYR A 57 -7.57 1.34 17.98
#